data_AF-A0A535L8U1-F1
#
_entry.id   AF-A0A535L8U1-F1
#
_cell.length_a   1.000
_cell.length_b   1.000
_cell.length_c   1.000
_cell.angle_alpha   90.00
_cell.angle_beta   90.00
_cell.angle_gamma   90.00
#
_symmetry.space_group_name_H-M   'P 1'
#
loop_
_entity.id
_entity.type
_entity.pdbx_description
1 polymer ?
#
loop_
_entity_poly.entity_id
_entity_poly.type
_entity_poly.pdbx_seq_one_letter_code
_entity_poly.pdbx_strand_id
1 'polypeptide(L)'
;MMGRDDEQQVASLVDAVLASAKYRDISKELITRIAAQELRKRHNTKEALKATKNKLHQVGGAYLNTREHYTLWLNELKVVTLSGNRQRLLDLCATMMTHHASTRERIAILPQFYAQIFSELPPIRSVLDIACGLNPLALPWMQLAEEGVAYYAYDIYHSMVDFLQGWLALMHVQGSAQVCDVLQTSPPQQADVAFLLKAIPCLE
;
A
#
# COMPACT_ATOMS: atom_id res chain seq x y z
N MET A 1 -19.44 23.69 1.78
CA MET A 1 -20.31 22.80 2.58
C MET A 1 -21.15 22.01 1.58
N MET A 2 -21.10 20.68 1.59
CA MET A 2 -21.91 19.86 0.66
C MET A 2 -23.38 19.90 1.09
N GLY A 3 -24.31 19.88 0.14
CA GLY A 3 -25.73 19.78 0.46
C GLY A 3 -26.07 18.38 1.00
N ARG A 4 -27.13 18.26 1.80
CA ARG A 4 -27.59 16.97 2.34
C ARG A 4 -27.95 15.97 1.22
N ASP A 5 -28.44 16.47 0.08
CA ASP A 5 -28.71 15.67 -1.11
C ASP A 5 -27.41 15.18 -1.79
N ASP A 6 -26.36 16.00 -1.81
CA ASP A 6 -25.05 15.60 -2.35
C ASP A 6 -24.42 14.49 -1.50
N GLU A 7 -24.54 14.56 -0.17
CA GLU A 7 -24.04 13.53 0.73
C GLU A 7 -24.74 12.18 0.51
N GLN A 8 -26.06 12.19 0.31
CA GLN A 8 -26.82 10.98 -0.02
C GLN A 8 -26.44 10.42 -1.39
N GLN A 9 -26.23 11.28 -2.38
CA GLN A 9 -25.78 10.86 -3.71
C GLN A 9 -24.38 10.24 -3.65
N VAL A 10 -23.43 10.86 -2.94
CA VAL A 10 -22.08 10.30 -2.77
C VAL A 10 -22.13 8.95 -2.07
N ALA A 11 -22.92 8.80 -1.01
CA ALA A 11 -23.10 7.51 -0.33
C ALA A 11 -23.63 6.43 -1.29
N SER A 12 -24.66 6.75 -2.07
CA SER A 12 -25.22 5.85 -3.08
C SER A 12 -24.21 5.43 -4.16
N LEU A 13 -23.37 6.37 -4.63
CA LEU A 13 -22.27 6.05 -5.56
C LEU A 13 -21.24 5.11 -4.94
N VAL A 14 -20.83 5.38 -3.69
CA VAL A 14 -19.85 4.57 -2.97
C VAL A 14 -20.35 3.13 -2.83
N ASP A 15 -21.61 2.94 -2.43
CA ASP A 15 -22.22 1.61 -2.33
C ASP A 15 -22.26 0.89 -3.68
N ALA A 16 -22.61 1.61 -4.75
CA ALA A 16 -22.62 1.05 -6.12
C ALA A 16 -21.20 0.69 -6.65
N VAL A 17 -20.16 1.35 -6.15
CA VAL A 17 -18.76 0.98 -6.43
C VAL A 17 -18.37 -0.26 -5.63
N LEU A 18 -18.61 -0.28 -4.32
CA LEU A 18 -18.26 -1.37 -3.40
C LEU A 18 -19.03 -2.68 -3.67
N ALA A 19 -20.22 -2.59 -4.28
CA ALA A 19 -20.97 -3.75 -4.78
C ALA A 19 -20.18 -4.54 -5.84
N SER A 20 -19.30 -3.88 -6.59
CA SER A 20 -18.40 -4.56 -7.52
C SER A 20 -17.23 -5.19 -6.79
N ALA A 21 -17.07 -6.52 -6.92
CA ALA A 21 -15.95 -7.26 -6.34
C ALA A 21 -14.58 -6.64 -6.69
N LYS A 22 -14.48 -6.01 -7.87
CA LYS A 22 -13.28 -5.33 -8.38
C LYS A 22 -12.75 -4.21 -7.47
N TYR A 23 -13.63 -3.50 -6.76
CA TYR A 23 -13.25 -2.29 -5.99
C TYR A 23 -13.42 -2.46 -4.49
N ARG A 24 -13.91 -3.62 -4.04
CA ARG A 24 -14.21 -3.87 -2.61
C ARG A 24 -12.96 -3.84 -1.73
N ASP A 25 -11.80 -4.12 -2.33
CA ASP A 25 -10.53 -4.13 -1.62
C ASP A 25 -9.88 -2.73 -1.50
N ILE A 26 -10.44 -1.72 -2.17
CA ILE A 26 -9.91 -0.35 -2.15
C ILE A 26 -10.53 0.42 -0.97
N SER A 27 -9.73 1.28 -0.34
CA SER A 27 -10.14 2.18 0.72
C SER A 27 -11.44 2.92 0.39
N LYS A 28 -12.41 2.82 1.31
CA LYS A 28 -13.66 3.57 1.22
C LYS A 28 -13.42 5.08 1.15
N GLU A 29 -12.42 5.59 1.87
CA GLU A 29 -12.04 7.01 1.87
C GLU A 29 -11.68 7.51 0.47
N LEU A 30 -10.85 6.74 -0.25
CA LEU A 30 -10.46 7.04 -1.62
C LEU A 30 -11.68 7.02 -2.56
N ILE A 31 -12.54 5.99 -2.43
CA ILE A 31 -13.75 5.88 -3.25
C ILE A 31 -14.67 7.07 -3.00
N THR A 32 -14.89 7.45 -1.74
CA THR A 32 -15.71 8.60 -1.35
C THR A 32 -15.16 9.90 -1.93
N ARG A 33 -13.84 10.14 -1.84
CA ARG A 33 -13.20 11.34 -2.41
C ARG A 33 -13.40 11.42 -3.92
N ILE A 34 -13.09 10.34 -4.64
CA ILE A 34 -13.24 10.31 -6.10
C ILE A 34 -14.72 10.48 -6.50
N ALA A 35 -15.64 9.79 -5.82
CA ALA A 35 -17.07 9.91 -6.08
C ALA A 35 -17.57 11.34 -5.88
N ALA A 36 -17.17 12.01 -4.79
CA ALA A 36 -17.53 13.40 -4.54
C ALA A 36 -16.94 14.36 -5.59
N GLN A 37 -15.69 14.13 -6.03
CA GLN A 37 -15.06 14.92 -7.07
C GLN A 37 -15.76 14.76 -8.43
N GLU A 38 -16.11 13.54 -8.82
CA GLU A 38 -16.78 13.28 -10.09
C GLU A 38 -18.24 13.72 -10.07
N LEU A 39 -18.95 13.59 -8.94
CA LEU A 39 -20.32 14.09 -8.82
C LEU A 39 -20.41 15.60 -9.09
N ARG A 40 -19.43 16.39 -8.62
CA ARG A 40 -19.37 17.85 -8.88
C ARG A 40 -19.07 18.22 -10.33
N LYS A 41 -18.46 17.30 -11.10
CA LYS A 41 -18.02 17.55 -12.49
C LYS A 41 -19.01 17.06 -13.55
N ARG A 42 -19.90 16.13 -13.19
CA ARG A 42 -20.77 15.42 -14.15
C ARG A 42 -22.21 15.88 -14.05
N HIS A 43 -22.97 15.65 -15.11
CA HIS A 43 -24.36 16.09 -15.20
C HIS A 43 -25.33 15.15 -14.48
N ASN A 44 -24.94 13.89 -14.27
CA ASN A 44 -25.77 12.89 -13.59
C ASN A 44 -24.95 11.82 -12.85
N THR A 45 -25.61 11.12 -11.94
CA THR A 45 -25.06 10.07 -11.08
C THR A 45 -24.48 8.88 -11.87
N LYS A 46 -25.04 8.54 -13.03
CA LYS A 46 -24.55 7.41 -13.85
C LYS A 46 -23.20 7.72 -14.48
N GLU A 47 -23.03 8.94 -15.00
CA GLU A 47 -21.76 9.43 -15.52
C GLU A 47 -20.70 9.52 -14.42
N ALA A 48 -21.07 10.06 -13.25
CA ALA A 48 -20.19 10.13 -12.09
C ALA A 48 -19.73 8.73 -11.64
N LEU A 49 -20.62 7.74 -11.63
CA LEU A 49 -20.27 6.35 -11.30
C LEU A 49 -19.29 5.74 -12.31
N LYS A 50 -19.53 5.94 -13.62
CA LYS A 50 -18.64 5.45 -14.68
C LYS A 50 -17.25 6.11 -14.56
N ALA A 51 -17.21 7.42 -14.37
CA ALA A 51 -15.97 8.17 -14.22
C ALA A 51 -15.19 7.76 -12.95
N THR A 52 -15.90 7.54 -11.83
CA THR A 52 -15.32 7.04 -10.57
C THR A 52 -14.64 5.70 -10.79
N LYS A 53 -15.34 4.74 -11.43
CA LYS A 53 -14.77 3.42 -11.75
C LYS A 53 -13.57 3.51 -12.69
N ASN A 54 -13.60 4.41 -13.67
CA ASN A 54 -12.47 4.64 -14.57
C ASN A 54 -11.25 5.22 -13.84
N LYS A 55 -11.45 6.20 -12.95
CA LYS A 55 -10.35 6.77 -12.15
C LYS A 55 -9.78 5.74 -11.18
N LEU A 56 -10.63 4.95 -10.50
CA LEU A 56 -10.20 3.81 -9.67
C LEU A 56 -9.38 2.79 -10.46
N HIS A 57 -9.74 2.54 -11.72
CA HIS A 57 -8.96 1.67 -12.59
C HIS A 57 -7.61 2.28 -12.99
N GLN A 58 -7.50 3.60 -13.15
CA GLN A 58 -6.22 4.26 -13.43
C GLN A 58 -5.29 4.26 -12.22
N VAL A 59 -5.82 4.53 -11.03
CA VAL A 59 -5.02 4.53 -9.79
C VAL A 59 -4.75 3.11 -9.27
N GLY A 60 -5.53 2.12 -9.71
CA GLY A 60 -5.51 0.81 -9.08
C GLY A 60 -5.74 -0.45 -9.93
N GLY A 61 -5.71 -0.32 -11.25
CA GLY A 61 -6.16 -1.35 -12.17
C GLY A 61 -5.37 -2.65 -12.26
N ALA A 62 -4.32 -2.87 -11.46
CA ALA A 62 -3.43 -4.02 -11.61
C ALA A 62 -3.59 -5.13 -10.56
N TYR A 63 -4.38 -4.96 -9.48
CA TYR A 63 -4.27 -5.83 -8.29
C TYR A 63 -5.51 -6.68 -7.99
N LEU A 64 -6.13 -7.27 -9.02
CA LEU A 64 -7.52 -7.75 -8.96
C LEU A 64 -7.78 -9.19 -8.53
N ASN A 65 -6.77 -9.93 -8.05
CA ASN A 65 -6.94 -11.29 -7.53
C ASN A 65 -5.87 -11.61 -6.46
N THR A 66 -5.89 -10.88 -5.35
CA THR A 66 -4.74 -10.83 -4.42
C THR A 66 -4.93 -11.55 -3.08
N ARG A 67 -6.17 -11.70 -2.56
CA ARG A 67 -6.38 -12.23 -1.19
C ARG A 67 -5.90 -13.66 -0.97
N GLU A 68 -6.22 -14.57 -1.88
CA GLU A 68 -5.80 -15.97 -1.76
C GLU A 68 -4.28 -16.10 -1.92
N HIS A 69 -3.70 -15.33 -2.84
CA HIS A 69 -2.25 -15.28 -3.02
C HIS A 69 -1.53 -14.75 -1.77
N TYR A 70 -2.04 -13.71 -1.13
CA TYR A 70 -1.41 -13.15 0.08
C TYR A 70 -1.42 -14.11 1.27
N THR A 71 -2.49 -14.89 1.44
CA THR A 71 -2.53 -15.92 2.48
C THR A 71 -1.47 -16.99 2.24
N LEU A 72 -1.33 -17.44 0.98
CA LEU A 72 -0.31 -18.43 0.60
C LEU A 72 1.10 -17.86 0.79
N TRP A 73 1.34 -16.64 0.33
CA TRP A 73 2.64 -15.97 0.48
C TRP A 73 3.05 -15.79 1.93
N LEU A 74 2.11 -15.41 2.81
CA LEU A 74 2.42 -15.25 4.22
C LEU A 74 2.82 -16.59 4.87
N ASN A 75 2.19 -17.70 4.46
CA ASN A 75 2.56 -19.03 4.93
C ASN A 75 3.96 -19.44 4.42
N GLU A 76 4.28 -19.16 3.16
CA GLU A 76 5.61 -19.41 2.59
C GLU A 76 6.69 -18.60 3.31
N LEU A 77 6.44 -17.30 3.54
CA LEU A 77 7.34 -16.41 4.30
C LEU A 77 7.55 -16.93 5.72
N LYS A 78 6.50 -17.41 6.39
CA LYS A 78 6.61 -18.00 7.73
C LYS A 78 7.53 -19.22 7.74
N VAL A 79 7.37 -20.14 6.78
CA VAL A 79 8.21 -21.35 6.68
C VAL A 79 9.67 -20.97 6.44
N VAL A 80 9.93 -20.04 5.50
CA VAL A 80 11.30 -19.63 5.17
C VAL A 80 11.95 -18.87 6.32
N THR A 81 11.22 -17.98 7.00
CA THR A 81 11.72 -17.24 8.17
C THR A 81 12.13 -18.18 9.29
N LEU A 82 11.29 -19.18 9.61
CA LEU A 82 11.59 -20.20 10.63
C LEU A 82 12.80 -21.08 10.27
N SER A 83 13.10 -21.24 8.98
CA SER A 83 14.27 -22.02 8.54
C SER A 83 15.61 -21.30 8.77
N GLY A 84 15.59 -19.98 9.02
CA GLY A 84 16.79 -19.15 9.15
C GLY A 84 17.59 -18.97 7.85
N ASN A 85 17.10 -19.50 6.71
CA ASN A 85 17.80 -19.40 5.44
C ASN A 85 17.60 -18.02 4.80
N ARG A 86 18.52 -17.10 5.09
CA ARG A 86 18.49 -15.71 4.60
C ARG A 86 18.42 -15.62 3.07
N GLN A 87 19.17 -16.45 2.34
CA GLN A 87 19.17 -16.39 0.87
C GLN A 87 17.79 -16.75 0.31
N ARG A 88 17.18 -17.82 0.83
CA ARG A 88 15.81 -18.20 0.44
C ARG A 88 14.78 -17.12 0.78
N LEU A 89 14.96 -16.42 1.90
CA LEU A 89 14.09 -15.31 2.28
C LEU A 89 14.18 -14.17 1.25
N LEU A 90 15.40 -13.77 0.90
CA LEU A 90 15.66 -12.75 -0.12
C LEU A 90 15.05 -13.14 -1.47
N ASP A 91 15.28 -14.38 -1.93
CA ASP A 91 14.76 -14.86 -3.21
C ASP A 91 13.22 -14.87 -3.25
N LEU A 92 12.59 -15.29 -2.14
CA LEU A 92 11.13 -15.34 -2.01
C LEU A 92 10.53 -13.93 -1.97
N CYS A 93 11.07 -13.02 -1.16
CA CYS A 93 10.64 -11.62 -1.12
C CYS A 93 10.77 -10.95 -2.49
N ALA A 94 11.90 -11.17 -3.18
CA ALA A 94 12.12 -10.63 -4.52
C ALA A 94 11.07 -11.16 -5.52
N THR A 95 10.78 -12.46 -5.47
CA THR A 95 9.75 -13.09 -6.32
C THR A 95 8.39 -12.45 -6.09
N MET A 96 7.94 -12.31 -4.84
CA MET A 96 6.66 -11.68 -4.51
C MET A 96 6.60 -10.21 -4.94
N MET A 97 7.71 -9.48 -4.80
CA MET A 97 7.81 -8.09 -5.26
C MET A 97 7.66 -7.93 -6.78
N THR A 98 7.83 -8.98 -7.59
CA THR A 98 7.60 -8.92 -9.04
C THR A 98 6.13 -8.70 -9.42
N HIS A 99 5.20 -9.04 -8.53
CA HIS A 99 3.77 -8.90 -8.75
C HIS A 99 3.25 -7.47 -8.62
N HIS A 100 4.10 -6.54 -8.20
CA HIS A 100 3.77 -5.12 -8.11
C HIS A 100 4.72 -4.32 -9.01
N ALA A 101 4.16 -3.56 -9.96
CA ALA A 101 4.94 -2.97 -11.05
C ALA A 101 6.07 -2.06 -10.52
N SER A 102 5.75 -1.21 -9.53
CA SER A 102 6.74 -0.30 -8.94
C SER A 102 7.87 -1.03 -8.20
N THR A 103 7.61 -2.18 -7.59
CA THR A 103 8.64 -2.92 -6.85
C THR A 103 9.44 -3.80 -7.79
N ARG A 104 8.80 -4.38 -8.82
CA ARG A 104 9.46 -5.16 -9.87
C ARG A 104 10.60 -4.39 -10.53
N GLU A 105 10.39 -3.11 -10.81
CA GLU A 105 11.43 -2.24 -11.39
C GLU A 105 12.63 -2.01 -10.45
N ARG A 106 12.42 -2.10 -9.12
CA ARG A 106 13.47 -1.84 -8.12
C ARG A 106 14.28 -3.07 -7.74
N ILE A 107 13.80 -4.29 -8.01
CA ILE A 107 14.42 -5.55 -7.53
C ILE A 107 15.93 -5.60 -7.81
N ALA A 108 16.34 -5.27 -9.04
CA ALA A 108 17.73 -5.36 -9.47
C ALA A 108 18.68 -4.41 -8.71
N ILE A 109 18.14 -3.36 -8.10
CA ILE A 109 18.91 -2.33 -7.39
C ILE A 109 18.68 -2.33 -5.87
N LEU A 110 17.82 -3.21 -5.32
CA LEU A 110 17.49 -3.19 -3.87
C LEU A 110 18.71 -3.22 -2.96
N PRO A 111 19.73 -4.09 -3.18
CA PRO A 111 20.91 -4.13 -2.32
C PRO A 111 21.66 -2.79 -2.30
N GLN A 112 21.91 -2.21 -3.48
CA GLN A 112 22.65 -0.95 -3.59
C GLN A 112 21.80 0.24 -3.11
N PHE A 113 20.52 0.25 -3.44
CA PHE A 113 19.58 1.32 -3.10
C PHE A 113 19.50 1.54 -1.59
N TYR A 114 19.22 0.49 -0.82
CA TYR A 114 19.10 0.61 0.64
C TYR A 114 20.45 0.82 1.32
N ALA A 115 21.52 0.16 0.84
CA ALA A 115 22.86 0.39 1.38
C ALA A 115 23.29 1.85 1.23
N GLN A 116 23.07 2.45 0.05
CA GLN A 116 23.43 3.83 -0.21
C GLN A 116 22.60 4.81 0.61
N ILE A 117 21.26 4.68 0.59
CA ILE A 117 20.37 5.57 1.34
C ILE A 117 20.71 5.56 2.83
N PHE A 118 20.89 4.39 3.44
CA PHE A 118 21.17 4.34 4.88
C PHE A 118 22.60 4.73 5.23
N SER A 119 23.55 4.67 4.29
CA SER A 119 24.91 5.18 4.52
C SER A 119 24.98 6.71 4.61
N GLU A 120 24.01 7.41 4.00
CA GLU A 120 23.94 8.88 3.96
C GLU A 120 23.07 9.46 5.08
N LEU A 121 22.41 8.60 5.87
CA LEU A 121 21.48 8.97 6.93
C LEU A 121 22.08 8.71 8.32
N PRO A 122 21.68 9.49 9.34
CA PRO A 122 21.97 9.12 10.73
C PRO A 122 21.30 7.77 11.07
N PRO A 123 21.66 7.13 12.19
CA PRO A 123 21.00 5.90 12.62
C PRO A 123 19.48 6.05 12.68
N ILE A 124 18.77 5.23 11.91
CA ILE A 124 17.31 5.27 11.81
C ILE A 124 16.68 4.24 12.74
N ARG A 125 15.60 4.64 13.40
CA ARG A 125 14.80 3.83 14.33
C ARG A 125 13.34 3.76 13.92
N SER A 126 12.94 4.52 12.93
CA SER A 126 11.58 4.60 12.46
C SER A 126 11.50 4.92 10.96
N VAL A 127 10.65 4.17 10.26
CA VAL A 127 10.38 4.32 8.82
C VAL A 127 8.89 4.54 8.61
N LEU A 128 8.55 5.53 7.80
CA LEU A 128 7.21 5.78 7.29
C LEU A 128 7.19 5.52 5.78
N ASP A 129 6.45 4.54 5.30
CA ASP A 129 6.38 4.15 3.90
C ASP A 129 5.00 4.47 3.32
N ILE A 130 4.94 5.48 2.44
CA ILE A 130 3.71 6.06 1.91
C ILE A 130 3.45 5.57 0.50
N ALA A 131 2.23 5.08 0.25
CA ALA A 131 1.89 4.35 -0.97
C ALA A 131 2.89 3.21 -1.19
N CYS A 132 3.08 2.43 -0.12
CA CYS A 132 4.20 1.50 0.03
C CYS A 132 4.20 0.36 -1.01
N GLY A 133 3.04 0.01 -1.59
CA GLY A 133 2.92 -1.18 -2.43
C GLY A 133 3.47 -2.41 -1.71
N LEU A 134 4.27 -3.21 -2.42
CA LEU A 134 4.99 -4.36 -1.83
C LEU A 134 6.39 -4.01 -1.30
N ASN A 135 6.72 -2.72 -1.12
CA ASN A 135 8.04 -2.30 -0.66
C ASN A 135 8.45 -2.82 0.73
N PRO A 136 7.54 -3.05 1.71
CA PRO A 136 7.95 -3.60 3.00
C PRO A 136 8.54 -5.02 2.90
N LEU A 137 8.32 -5.76 1.81
CA LEU A 137 9.03 -7.01 1.54
C LEU A 137 10.54 -6.81 1.35
N ALA A 138 11.00 -5.57 1.15
CA ALA A 138 12.41 -5.24 1.03
C ALA A 138 13.13 -5.10 2.38
N LEU A 139 12.44 -5.25 3.51
CA LEU A 139 13.03 -5.24 4.86
C LEU A 139 14.34 -6.05 5.00
N PRO A 140 14.48 -7.26 4.42
CA PRO A 140 15.71 -8.04 4.53
C PRO A 140 16.95 -7.37 3.91
N TRP A 141 16.77 -6.47 2.94
CA TRP A 141 17.84 -5.67 2.34
C TRP A 141 18.15 -4.40 3.13
N MET A 142 17.20 -3.92 3.95
CA MET A 142 17.35 -2.65 4.66
C MET A 142 18.36 -2.72 5.80
N GLN A 143 18.62 -3.91 6.36
CA GLN A 143 19.55 -4.10 7.49
C GLN A 143 19.28 -3.12 8.65
N LEU A 144 18.00 -2.81 8.87
CA LEU A 144 17.57 -2.00 10.01
C LEU A 144 18.06 -2.68 11.29
N ALA A 145 18.58 -1.88 12.23
CA ALA A 145 19.15 -2.40 13.47
C ALA A 145 18.19 -3.40 14.14
N GLU A 146 18.72 -4.54 14.60
CA GLU A 146 17.93 -5.71 14.98
C GLU A 146 16.94 -5.46 16.12
N GLU A 147 17.12 -4.39 16.91
CA GLU A 147 16.26 -4.08 18.05
C GLU A 147 15.60 -2.70 17.94
N GLY A 148 14.26 -2.71 17.97
CA GLY A 148 13.45 -1.53 18.26
C GLY A 148 13.11 -0.63 17.07
N VAL A 149 13.34 -1.08 15.83
CA VAL A 149 12.94 -0.29 14.65
C VAL A 149 11.43 -0.39 14.41
N ALA A 150 10.79 0.75 14.23
CA ALA A 150 9.39 0.88 13.86
C ALA A 150 9.22 1.07 12.35
N TYR A 151 8.28 0.36 11.74
CA TYR A 151 7.93 0.50 10.33
C TYR A 151 6.43 0.74 10.19
N TYR A 152 6.07 1.87 9.61
CA TYR A 152 4.69 2.27 9.37
C TYR A 152 4.42 2.30 7.88
N ALA A 153 3.64 1.35 7.39
CA ALA A 153 3.33 1.19 5.97
C ALA A 153 1.89 1.64 5.68
N TYR A 154 1.71 2.48 4.66
CA TYR A 154 0.41 2.99 4.26
C TYR A 154 0.13 2.71 2.79
N ASP A 155 -1.03 2.15 2.50
CA ASP A 155 -1.53 1.98 1.13
C ASP A 155 -3.07 1.98 1.09
N ILE A 156 -3.66 1.92 -0.09
CA ILE A 156 -5.11 2.03 -0.30
C ILE A 156 -5.81 0.67 -0.40
N TYR A 157 -5.09 -0.45 -0.38
CA TYR A 157 -5.65 -1.80 -0.51
C TYR A 157 -5.71 -2.55 0.82
N HIS A 158 -6.91 -2.99 1.21
CA HIS A 158 -7.14 -3.75 2.42
C HIS A 158 -6.34 -5.07 2.43
N SER A 159 -6.48 -5.90 1.40
CA SER A 159 -5.83 -7.21 1.37
C SER A 159 -4.30 -7.13 1.41
N MET A 160 -3.72 -6.13 0.73
CA MET A 160 -2.27 -5.92 0.72
C MET A 160 -1.79 -5.44 2.07
N VAL A 161 -2.49 -4.50 2.70
CA VAL A 161 -2.14 -4.03 4.04
C VAL A 161 -2.23 -5.15 5.08
N ASP A 162 -3.29 -5.98 5.04
CA ASP A 162 -3.44 -7.12 5.93
C ASP A 162 -2.27 -8.11 5.80
N PHE A 163 -1.84 -8.37 4.56
CA PHE A 163 -0.66 -9.18 4.25
C PHE A 163 0.62 -8.58 4.83
N LEU A 164 0.85 -7.29 4.59
CA LEU A 164 2.03 -6.58 5.05
C LEU A 164 2.08 -6.52 6.58
N GLN A 165 0.94 -6.37 7.25
CA GLN A 165 0.86 -6.42 8.71
C GLN A 165 1.33 -7.78 9.24
N GLY A 166 0.91 -8.87 8.60
CA GLY A 166 1.39 -10.22 8.92
C GLY A 166 2.90 -10.37 8.68
N TRP A 167 3.41 -9.81 7.58
CA TRP A 167 4.83 -9.82 7.26
C TRP A 167 5.68 -9.06 8.29
N LEU A 168 5.27 -7.85 8.69
CA LEU A 168 5.95 -7.08 9.73
C LEU A 168 6.07 -7.87 11.04
N ALA A 169 5.00 -8.57 11.43
CA ALA A 169 4.98 -9.42 12.61
C ALA A 169 5.95 -10.61 12.50
N LEU A 170 6.08 -11.24 11.33
CA LEU A 170 7.05 -12.32 11.09
C LEU A 170 8.49 -11.84 11.19
N MET A 171 8.76 -10.60 10.78
CA MET A 171 10.09 -10.00 10.85
C MET A 171 10.42 -9.40 12.23
N HIS A 172 9.51 -9.51 13.20
CA HIS A 172 9.64 -8.91 14.54
C HIS A 172 9.90 -7.39 14.52
N VAL A 173 9.42 -6.70 13.48
CA VAL A 173 9.52 -5.25 13.34
C VAL A 173 8.34 -4.59 14.04
N GLN A 174 8.58 -3.55 14.83
CA GLN A 174 7.52 -2.79 15.48
C GLN A 174 6.75 -1.96 14.46
N GLY A 175 5.52 -1.57 14.77
CA GLY A 175 4.72 -0.69 13.91
C GLY A 175 3.54 -1.39 13.25
N SER A 176 3.07 -0.84 12.13
CA SER A 176 1.81 -1.23 11.53
C SER A 176 1.77 -1.05 10.02
N ALA A 177 0.99 -1.88 9.35
CA ALA A 177 0.50 -1.59 8.01
C ALA A 177 -0.97 -1.14 8.13
N GLN A 178 -1.34 -0.04 7.48
CA GLN A 178 -2.67 0.53 7.59
C GLN A 178 -3.20 1.01 6.23
N VAL A 179 -4.52 0.85 6.06
CA VAL A 179 -5.21 1.39 4.89
C VAL A 179 -5.40 2.89 5.09
N CYS A 180 -4.91 3.69 4.15
CA CYS A 180 -4.99 5.14 4.22
C CYS A 180 -4.96 5.78 2.83
N ASP A 181 -5.90 6.69 2.56
CA ASP A 181 -5.74 7.66 1.48
C ASP A 181 -4.98 8.87 2.00
N VAL A 182 -3.67 8.90 1.76
CA VAL A 182 -2.76 9.93 2.31
C VAL A 182 -3.04 11.35 1.78
N LEU A 183 -3.85 11.48 0.74
CA LEU A 183 -4.35 12.78 0.24
C LEU A 183 -5.52 13.33 1.06
N GLN A 184 -6.09 12.55 1.95
CA GLN A 184 -7.17 12.96 2.84
C GLN A 184 -6.72 12.96 4.30
N THR A 185 -6.02 11.90 4.70
CA THR A 185 -5.56 11.73 6.07
C THR A 185 -4.05 11.61 6.10
N SER A 186 -3.37 12.55 6.76
CA SER A 186 -1.93 12.46 6.97
C SER A 186 -1.65 11.46 8.10
N PRO A 187 -0.76 10.46 7.90
CA PRO A 187 -0.33 9.59 8.99
C PRO A 187 0.25 10.41 10.15
N PRO A 188 -0.21 10.20 11.40
CA PRO A 188 0.23 11.00 12.54
C PRO A 188 1.65 10.67 13.03
N GLN A 189 2.23 9.55 12.56
CA GLN A 189 3.52 9.06 13.01
C GLN A 189 4.66 9.95 12.50
N GLN A 190 5.52 10.37 13.42
CA GLN A 190 6.83 10.90 13.07
C GLN A 190 7.80 9.74 12.86
N ALA A 191 8.66 9.86 11.85
CA ALA A 191 9.67 8.86 11.52
C ALA A 191 10.98 9.54 11.13
N ASP A 192 12.10 8.83 11.32
CA ASP A 192 13.43 9.30 10.92
C ASP A 192 13.55 9.37 9.39
N VAL A 193 12.86 8.46 8.69
CA VAL A 193 12.81 8.41 7.23
C VAL A 193 11.38 8.22 6.76
N ALA A 194 11.00 9.02 5.74
CA ALA A 194 9.77 8.82 4.99
C ALA A 194 10.08 8.39 3.55
N PHE A 195 9.54 7.26 3.12
CA PHE A 195 9.62 6.75 1.76
C PHE A 195 8.38 7.17 0.95
N LEU A 196 8.61 7.85 -0.17
CA LEU A 196 7.61 8.18 -1.19
C LEU A 196 8.09 7.64 -2.55
N LEU A 197 8.17 6.32 -2.69
CA LEU A 197 8.87 5.68 -3.81
C LEU A 197 7.94 5.47 -5.01
N LYS A 198 8.10 6.29 -6.06
CA LYS A 198 7.21 6.35 -7.25
C LYS A 198 5.74 6.69 -6.92
N ALA A 199 5.50 7.36 -5.80
CA ALA A 199 4.15 7.76 -5.37
C ALA A 199 3.69 9.08 -6.01
N ILE A 200 4.60 10.05 -6.23
CA ILE A 200 4.25 11.43 -6.63
C ILE A 200 3.34 11.49 -7.88
N PRO A 201 3.62 10.78 -9.00
CA PRO A 201 2.76 10.84 -10.17
C PRO A 201 1.32 10.33 -9.95
N CYS A 202 1.09 9.54 -8.89
CA CYS A 202 -0.23 9.05 -8.50
C CYS A 202 -0.96 10.02 -7.55
N LEU A 203 -0.24 10.99 -6.98
CA LEU A 203 -0.76 11.99 -6.04
C LEU A 203 -1.18 13.31 -6.73
N GLU A 204 -0.76 13.52 -7.98
CA GLU A 204 -1.15 14.64 -8.86
C GLU A 204 -2.42 14.34 -9.69
#